data_AF-A0A519VJU8-F1
#
_entry.id   AF-A0A519VJU8-F1
#
_cell.length_a   1.000
_cell.length_b   1.000
_cell.length_c   1.000
_cell.angle_alpha   90.00
_cell.angle_beta   90.00
_cell.angle_gamma   90.00
#
_symmetry.space_group_name_H-M   'P 1'
#
loop_
_entity.id
_entity.type
_entity.pdbx_description
1 polymer ?
#
loop_
_entity_poly.entity_id
_entity_poly.type
_entity_poly.pdbx_seq_one_letter_code
_entity_poly.pdbx_strand_id
1 'polypeptide(L)'
;PGGRGRPERGSTAYLNPYTGQVVALQTEHQLPFFKWTEDLHRRLLAGEVGKALTGLSALFILVITATGIVLWWPKTRQLLTGRLRIKWDASAKRLNHDLHIVLGFYCSLFLFGLALTGVIMSYRWATESLFTLTGSRPTAPLAAPPSAAPGSPRTVAYDAALRAGQQTYPAAEFWRVGMPKDSAAAVPVSAPSTLPLRSQGLDTLFVDRASGAVLGQHLYARQTAGAQLRRLTKPLHTGEIGGIWTKLLAIVVTLCSLTFPITGVILWLNRTGKQKKKGQRRPVAAGA
;
A
#
# COMPACT_ATOMS: atom_id res chain seq x y z
N PRO A 1 12.30 23.01 26.96
CA PRO A 1 12.51 22.80 25.51
C PRO A 1 12.17 21.34 25.13
N GLY A 2 10.94 20.99 24.73
CA GLY A 2 10.10 21.67 23.75
C GLY A 2 10.11 20.96 22.38
N GLY A 3 10.33 19.64 22.32
CA GLY A 3 10.22 18.85 21.09
C GLY A 3 9.06 17.87 21.17
N ARG A 4 7.96 18.14 20.45
CA ARG A 4 6.86 17.18 20.23
C ARG A 4 7.36 16.06 19.31
N GLY A 5 8.16 15.13 19.85
CA GLY A 5 8.42 13.85 19.23
C GLY A 5 7.12 13.06 19.20
N ARG A 6 6.69 12.59 18.03
CA ARG A 6 5.68 11.52 17.95
C ARG A 6 6.15 10.37 18.86
N PRO A 7 5.27 9.73 19.64
CA PRO A 7 5.66 8.54 20.40
C PRO A 7 6.30 7.54 19.43
N GLU A 8 7.49 7.05 19.78
CA GLU A 8 8.16 5.99 19.03
C GLU A 8 7.17 4.85 18.82
N ARG A 9 6.98 4.46 17.56
CA ARG A 9 6.06 3.37 17.23
C ARG A 9 6.68 2.05 17.69
N GLY A 10 6.17 1.56 18.81
CA GLY A 10 5.83 0.15 19.05
C GLY A 10 6.97 -0.87 19.01
N SER A 11 7.68 -1.04 20.12
CA SER A 11 8.33 -2.32 20.44
C SER A 11 7.24 -3.37 20.70
N THR A 12 7.23 -4.47 19.96
CA THR A 12 6.35 -5.61 20.22
C THR A 12 7.11 -6.64 21.06
N ALA A 13 6.67 -6.87 22.29
CA ALA A 13 7.21 -7.92 23.13
C ALA A 13 6.46 -9.23 22.86
N TYR A 14 7.20 -10.29 22.54
CA TYR A 14 6.70 -11.66 22.50
C TYR A 14 6.97 -12.28 23.87
N LEU A 15 5.90 -12.68 24.54
CA LEU A 15 5.95 -13.24 25.90
C LEU A 15 5.66 -14.73 25.82
N ASN A 16 6.38 -15.53 26.62
CA ASN A 16 6.02 -16.91 26.87
C ASN A 16 4.72 -16.91 27.70
N PRO A 17 3.63 -17.49 27.21
CA PRO A 17 2.33 -17.43 27.89
C PRO A 17 2.29 -18.20 29.21
N TYR A 18 3.22 -19.12 29.46
CA TYR A 18 3.25 -19.95 30.68
C TYR A 18 4.19 -19.39 31.75
N THR A 19 5.27 -18.71 31.35
CA THR A 19 6.30 -18.24 32.28
C THR A 19 6.35 -16.72 32.42
N GLY A 20 5.67 -15.97 31.53
CA GLY A 20 5.74 -14.51 31.47
C GLY A 20 7.10 -13.96 31.01
N GLN A 21 8.05 -14.83 30.66
CA GLN A 21 9.36 -14.41 30.17
C GLN A 21 9.24 -13.77 28.79
N VAL A 22 9.97 -12.67 28.57
CA VAL A 22 10.08 -12.03 27.26
C VAL A 22 10.98 -12.90 26.37
N VAL A 23 10.39 -13.56 25.38
CA VAL A 23 11.07 -14.46 24.43
C VAL A 23 11.75 -13.67 23.32
N ALA A 24 11.12 -12.57 22.89
CA ALA A 24 11.70 -11.66 21.92
C ALA A 24 11.16 -10.25 22.10
N LEU A 25 12.02 -9.25 21.94
CA LEU A 25 11.61 -7.86 21.78
C LEU A 25 11.79 -7.49 20.33
N GLN A 26 10.70 -7.38 19.58
CA GLN A 26 10.75 -6.85 18.22
C GLN A 26 10.67 -5.34 18.27
N THR A 27 11.84 -4.71 18.34
CA THR A 27 12.02 -3.28 18.10
C THR A 27 12.02 -3.01 16.59
N GLU A 28 11.52 -1.85 16.14
CA GLU A 28 11.59 -1.44 14.73
C GLU A 28 13.02 -1.50 14.14
N HIS A 29 14.05 -1.52 14.99
CA HIS A 29 15.47 -1.63 14.63
C HIS A 29 15.93 -3.04 14.18
N GLN A 30 15.13 -4.09 14.37
CA GLN A 30 15.55 -5.47 14.05
C GLN A 30 15.42 -5.85 12.57
N LEU A 31 14.81 -5.01 11.73
CA LEU A 31 14.73 -5.18 10.28
C LEU A 31 15.31 -3.94 9.57
N PRO A 32 16.60 -3.63 9.76
CA PRO A 32 17.20 -2.38 9.29
C PRO A 32 17.08 -2.23 7.78
N PHE A 33 17.25 -3.34 7.02
CA PHE A 33 17.07 -3.36 5.58
C PHE A 33 15.64 -2.94 5.17
N PHE A 34 14.60 -3.58 5.71
CA PHE A 34 13.22 -3.28 5.32
C PHE A 34 12.79 -1.87 5.74
N LYS A 35 13.21 -1.41 6.93
CA LYS A 35 12.95 -0.03 7.38
C LYS A 35 13.63 0.99 6.46
N TRP A 36 14.89 0.74 6.10
CA TRP A 36 15.63 1.57 5.18
C TRP A 36 14.99 1.58 3.78
N THR A 37 14.60 0.42 3.24
CA THR A 37 13.93 0.31 1.94
C THR A 37 12.56 1.00 1.96
N GLU A 38 11.78 0.87 3.03
CA GLU A 38 10.51 1.57 3.17
C GLU A 38 10.71 3.09 3.20
N ASP A 39 11.69 3.59 3.96
CA ASP A 39 11.95 5.03 4.05
C ASP A 39 12.55 5.58 2.74
N LEU A 40 13.40 4.81 2.04
CA LEU A 40 13.82 5.13 0.68
C LEU A 40 12.62 5.19 -0.28
N HIS A 41 11.75 4.18 -0.26
CA HIS A 41 10.62 4.09 -1.18
C HIS A 41 9.56 5.17 -0.92
N ARG A 42 9.31 5.52 0.35
CA ARG A 42 8.24 6.46 0.74
C ARG A 42 8.72 7.89 0.88
N ARG A 43 10.00 8.10 1.15
CA ARG A 43 10.57 9.39 1.53
C ARG A 43 11.92 9.70 0.90
N LEU A 44 12.46 8.83 0.03
CA LEU A 44 13.80 8.98 -0.57
C LEU A 44 14.91 9.25 0.46
N LEU A 45 14.74 8.78 1.70
CA LEU A 45 15.62 9.10 2.85
C LEU A 45 15.77 10.61 3.13
N ALA A 46 14.86 11.44 2.59
CA ALA A 46 14.90 12.91 2.62
C ALA A 46 13.67 13.50 3.34
N GLY A 47 13.10 12.76 4.30
CA GLY A 47 12.02 13.22 5.16
C GLY A 47 10.77 13.70 4.39
N GLU A 48 10.24 14.86 4.76
CA GLU A 48 9.01 15.39 4.15
C GLU A 48 9.20 15.83 2.68
N VAL A 49 10.40 16.29 2.30
CA VAL A 49 10.70 16.67 0.91
C VAL A 49 10.65 15.43 0.01
N GLY A 50 11.37 14.37 0.37
CA GLY A 50 11.35 13.15 -0.44
C GLY A 50 9.99 12.44 -0.42
N LYS A 51 9.20 12.61 0.64
CA LYS A 51 7.79 12.17 0.67
C LYS A 51 6.93 12.93 -0.35
N ALA A 52 7.10 14.25 -0.45
CA ALA A 52 6.41 15.05 -1.46
C ALA A 52 6.82 14.66 -2.89
N LEU A 53 8.12 14.46 -3.13
CA LEU A 53 8.64 14.02 -4.43
C LEU A 53 8.14 12.62 -4.82
N THR A 54 8.11 11.69 -3.86
CA THR A 54 7.57 10.34 -4.08
C THR A 54 6.08 10.39 -4.42
N GLY A 55 5.29 11.18 -3.67
CA GLY A 55 3.87 11.38 -3.95
C GLY A 55 3.63 11.96 -5.34
N LEU A 56 4.41 12.98 -5.73
CA LEU A 56 4.33 13.59 -7.06
C LEU A 56 4.69 12.59 -8.17
N SER A 57 5.71 11.77 -7.93
CA SER A 57 6.10 10.69 -8.84
C SER A 57 4.97 9.67 -9.01
N ALA A 58 4.26 9.31 -7.94
CA ALA A 58 3.10 8.42 -8.02
C ALA A 58 1.97 9.01 -8.88
N LEU A 59 1.72 10.33 -8.81
CA LEU A 59 0.76 11.01 -9.69
C LEU A 59 1.20 10.96 -11.16
N PHE A 60 2.47 11.23 -11.45
CA PHE A 60 2.98 11.10 -12.82
C PHE A 60 2.89 9.68 -13.36
N ILE A 61 3.21 8.67 -12.54
CA ILE A 61 3.05 7.26 -12.91
C ILE A 61 1.57 6.94 -13.20
N LEU A 62 0.64 7.45 -12.39
CA LEU A 62 -0.79 7.24 -12.60
C LEU A 62 -1.24 7.85 -13.95
N VAL A 63 -0.82 9.07 -14.26
CA VAL A 63 -1.16 9.75 -15.51
C VAL A 63 -0.51 9.09 -16.72
N ILE A 64 0.78 8.75 -16.67
CA ILE A 64 1.50 8.15 -17.79
C ILE A 64 1.01 6.73 -18.08
N THR A 65 0.62 5.95 -17.06
CA THR A 65 0.04 4.62 -17.26
C THR A 65 -1.37 4.72 -17.83
N ALA A 66 -2.21 5.64 -17.33
CA ALA A 66 -3.55 5.88 -17.89
C ALA A 66 -3.48 6.30 -19.37
N THR A 67 -2.64 7.28 -19.69
CA THR A 67 -2.45 7.74 -21.07
C THR A 67 -1.78 6.68 -21.94
N GLY A 68 -0.86 5.89 -21.38
CA GLY A 68 -0.25 4.74 -22.06
C GLY A 68 -1.27 3.69 -22.50
N ILE A 69 -2.23 3.34 -21.63
CA ILE A 69 -3.34 2.42 -21.96
C ILE A 69 -4.18 2.97 -23.11
N VAL A 70 -4.54 4.26 -23.05
CA VAL A 70 -5.32 4.92 -24.12
C VAL A 70 -4.57 4.94 -25.45
N LEU A 71 -3.28 5.28 -25.44
CA LEU A 71 -2.44 5.32 -26.66
C LEU A 71 -2.13 3.92 -27.21
N TRP A 72 -2.10 2.91 -26.35
CA TRP A 72 -1.88 1.52 -26.75
C TRP A 72 -3.05 0.96 -27.56
N TRP A 73 -4.28 1.46 -27.32
CA TRP A 73 -5.47 0.97 -28.01
C TRP A 73 -5.36 1.13 -29.54
N PRO A 74 -5.40 0.05 -30.34
CA PRO A 74 -5.20 0.14 -31.77
C PRO A 74 -6.48 0.60 -32.49
N LYS A 75 -6.29 1.29 -33.63
CA LYS A 75 -7.40 1.70 -34.51
C LYS A 75 -8.01 0.54 -35.31
N THR A 76 -7.30 -0.58 -35.47
CA THR A 76 -7.73 -1.76 -36.24
C THR A 76 -7.19 -3.05 -35.64
N ARG A 77 -7.94 -4.16 -35.83
CA ARG A 77 -7.58 -5.49 -35.28
C ARG A 77 -6.25 -6.04 -35.83
N GLN A 78 -5.87 -5.72 -37.07
CA GLN A 78 -4.60 -6.14 -37.67
C GLN A 78 -3.37 -5.52 -36.97
N LEU A 79 -3.51 -4.32 -36.41
CA LEU A 79 -2.46 -3.68 -35.62
C LEU A 79 -2.32 -4.33 -34.22
N LEU A 80 -3.33 -5.06 -33.78
CA LEU A 80 -3.42 -5.66 -32.45
C LEU A 80 -2.49 -6.88 -32.33
N THR A 81 -2.50 -7.77 -33.33
CA THR A 81 -1.60 -8.94 -33.38
C THR A 81 -0.12 -8.55 -33.45
N GLY A 82 0.20 -7.46 -34.15
CA GLY A 82 1.56 -6.92 -34.21
C GLY A 82 2.02 -6.19 -32.95
N ARG A 83 1.10 -5.73 -32.08
CA ARG A 83 1.39 -5.05 -30.82
C ARG A 83 1.49 -5.99 -29.61
N LEU A 84 1.10 -7.25 -29.77
CA LEU A 84 1.13 -8.27 -28.72
C LEU A 84 2.30 -9.25 -28.85
N ARG A 85 3.07 -9.19 -29.95
CA ARG A 85 4.19 -10.11 -30.23
C ARG A 85 5.52 -9.37 -30.19
N ILE A 86 6.49 -9.96 -29.50
CA ILE A 86 7.88 -9.47 -29.47
C ILE A 86 8.63 -10.12 -30.64
N LYS A 87 9.25 -9.30 -31.49
CA LYS A 87 10.14 -9.79 -32.54
C LYS A 87 11.58 -9.86 -32.02
N TRP A 88 12.00 -11.04 -31.60
CA TRP A 88 13.32 -11.30 -31.02
C TRP A 88 14.46 -11.24 -32.05
N ASP A 89 14.16 -11.47 -33.31
CA ASP A 89 15.06 -11.45 -34.46
C ASP A 89 15.23 -10.04 -35.09
N ALA A 90 14.70 -9.00 -34.44
CA ALA A 90 14.71 -7.65 -34.98
C ALA A 90 15.88 -6.79 -34.49
N SER A 91 16.13 -5.66 -35.17
CA SER A 91 17.11 -4.66 -34.72
C SER A 91 16.87 -4.24 -33.25
N ALA A 92 17.94 -3.92 -32.50
CA ALA A 92 17.84 -3.51 -31.09
C ALA A 92 16.80 -2.40 -30.84
N LYS A 93 16.67 -1.45 -31.79
CA LYS A 93 15.66 -0.40 -31.75
C LYS A 93 14.23 -0.94 -31.82
N ARG A 94 13.98 -1.93 -32.68
CA ARG A 94 12.68 -2.59 -32.82
C ARG A 94 12.39 -3.46 -31.60
N LEU A 95 13.38 -4.22 -31.14
CA LEU A 95 13.25 -5.04 -29.93
C LEU A 95 12.91 -4.20 -28.70
N ASN A 96 13.60 -3.08 -28.46
CA ASN A 96 13.29 -2.15 -27.37
C ASN A 96 11.86 -1.60 -27.46
N HIS A 97 11.40 -1.27 -28.67
CA HIS A 97 10.04 -0.80 -28.89
C HIS A 97 8.99 -1.87 -28.58
N ASP A 98 9.21 -3.10 -29.07
CA ASP A 98 8.30 -4.21 -28.86
C ASP A 98 8.29 -4.62 -27.37
N LEU A 99 9.44 -4.66 -26.69
CA LEU A 99 9.52 -4.89 -25.25
C LEU A 99 8.75 -3.84 -24.45
N HIS A 100 8.94 -2.55 -24.74
CA HIS A 100 8.25 -1.48 -24.02
C HIS A 100 6.74 -1.53 -24.22
N ILE A 101 6.25 -1.76 -25.45
CA ILE A 101 4.82 -1.78 -25.75
C ILE A 101 4.14 -3.05 -25.24
N VAL A 102 4.74 -4.22 -25.45
CA VAL A 102 4.13 -5.51 -25.08
C VAL A 102 4.13 -5.66 -23.56
N LEU A 103 5.30 -5.50 -22.91
CA LEU A 103 5.37 -5.59 -21.45
C LEU A 103 4.61 -4.43 -20.80
N GLY A 104 4.70 -3.23 -21.37
CA GLY A 104 3.96 -2.06 -20.89
C GLY A 104 2.46 -2.32 -20.84
N PHE A 105 1.89 -2.94 -21.87
CA PHE A 105 0.47 -3.30 -21.88
C PHE A 105 0.10 -4.29 -20.76
N TYR A 106 0.79 -5.43 -20.68
CA TYR A 106 0.49 -6.44 -19.66
C TYR A 106 0.69 -5.92 -18.23
N CYS A 107 1.70 -5.07 -18.01
CA CYS A 107 1.96 -4.49 -16.70
C CYS A 107 1.08 -3.26 -16.40
N SER A 108 0.54 -2.57 -17.40
CA SER A 108 -0.12 -1.26 -17.20
C SER A 108 -1.32 -1.31 -16.27
N LEU A 109 -2.14 -2.36 -16.34
CA LEU A 109 -3.30 -2.51 -15.46
C LEU A 109 -2.87 -2.61 -13.99
N PHE A 110 -1.82 -3.42 -13.73
CA PHE A 110 -1.27 -3.59 -12.39
C PHE A 110 -0.54 -2.34 -11.91
N LEU A 111 0.28 -1.72 -12.75
CA LEU A 111 0.97 -0.47 -12.43
C LEU A 111 0.00 0.67 -12.16
N PHE A 112 -1.11 0.76 -12.91
CA PHE A 112 -2.18 1.72 -12.66
C PHE A 112 -2.79 1.49 -11.27
N GLY A 113 -3.13 0.25 -10.92
CA GLY A 113 -3.64 -0.09 -9.59
C GLY A 113 -2.65 0.21 -8.45
N LEU A 114 -1.37 -0.10 -8.64
CA LEU A 114 -0.30 0.22 -7.68
C LEU A 114 -0.11 1.73 -7.52
N ALA A 115 -0.12 2.49 -8.61
CA ALA A 115 -0.02 3.95 -8.57
C ALA A 115 -1.24 4.57 -7.90
N LEU A 116 -2.45 4.09 -8.22
CA LEU A 116 -3.70 4.57 -7.64
C LEU A 116 -3.74 4.34 -6.12
N THR A 117 -3.39 3.14 -5.67
CA THR A 117 -3.29 2.84 -4.23
C THR A 117 -2.22 3.66 -3.53
N GLY A 118 -1.07 3.89 -4.19
CA GLY A 118 -0.01 4.79 -3.72
C GLY A 118 -0.51 6.23 -3.55
N VAL A 119 -1.25 6.76 -4.52
CA VAL A 119 -1.87 8.10 -4.47
C VAL A 119 -2.88 8.20 -3.33
N ILE A 120 -3.78 7.21 -3.18
CA ILE A 120 -4.76 7.18 -2.07
C ILE A 120 -4.05 7.19 -0.71
N MET A 121 -2.94 6.47 -0.56
CA MET A 121 -2.17 6.47 0.68
C MET A 121 -1.35 7.75 0.91
N SER A 122 -0.97 8.45 -0.15
CA SER A 122 -0.10 9.63 -0.10
C SER A 122 -0.87 10.93 0.15
N TYR A 123 -2.11 11.01 -0.35
CA TYR A 123 -2.87 12.25 -0.38
C TYR A 123 -4.21 12.16 0.35
N ARG A 124 -4.48 13.17 1.20
CA ARG A 124 -5.74 13.26 1.95
C ARG A 124 -6.94 13.41 1.01
N TRP A 125 -6.83 14.29 0.01
CA TRP A 125 -7.89 14.49 -0.98
C TRP A 125 -8.25 13.19 -1.71
N ALA A 126 -7.28 12.33 -2.02
CA ALA A 126 -7.52 11.06 -2.70
C ALA A 126 -8.25 10.06 -1.79
N THR A 127 -7.89 10.04 -0.49
CA THR A 127 -8.66 9.29 0.51
C THR A 127 -10.08 9.85 0.66
N GLU A 128 -10.25 11.17 0.73
CA GLU A 128 -11.58 11.81 0.82
C GLU A 128 -12.44 11.49 -0.41
N SER A 129 -11.88 11.55 -1.63
CA SER A 129 -12.57 11.16 -2.86
C SER A 129 -13.02 9.70 -2.83
N LEU A 130 -12.20 8.78 -2.30
CA LEU A 130 -12.60 7.38 -2.11
C LEU A 130 -13.85 7.28 -1.23
N PHE A 131 -13.88 7.99 -0.10
CA PHE A 131 -15.04 7.99 0.80
C PHE A 131 -16.29 8.59 0.14
N THR A 132 -16.14 9.70 -0.59
CA THR A 132 -17.23 10.35 -1.34
C THR A 132 -17.80 9.42 -2.42
N LEU A 133 -16.95 8.76 -3.20
CA LEU A 133 -17.37 7.83 -4.26
C LEU A 133 -18.13 6.62 -3.72
N THR A 134 -17.82 6.18 -2.49
CA THR A 134 -18.57 5.10 -1.83
C THR A 134 -19.75 5.60 -0.99
N GLY A 135 -20.17 6.86 -1.12
CA GLY A 135 -21.30 7.43 -0.38
C GLY A 135 -21.10 7.42 1.14
N SER A 136 -19.85 7.48 1.60
CA SER A 136 -19.48 7.31 3.00
C SER A 136 -18.67 8.49 3.52
N ARG A 137 -18.56 8.62 4.85
CA ARG A 137 -17.72 9.65 5.48
C ARG A 137 -16.45 9.01 6.05
N PRO A 138 -15.32 9.74 6.05
CA PRO A 138 -14.11 9.29 6.75
C PRO A 138 -14.46 8.93 8.20
N THR A 139 -14.21 7.68 8.57
CA THR A 139 -14.45 7.22 9.94
C THR A 139 -13.43 7.89 10.86
N ALA A 140 -13.90 8.58 11.91
CA ALA A 140 -13.03 9.07 12.96
C ALA A 140 -12.22 7.89 13.56
N PRO A 141 -11.02 8.14 14.12
CA PRO A 141 -10.31 7.11 14.86
C PRO A 141 -11.23 6.50 15.91
N LEU A 142 -11.29 5.17 15.96
CA LEU A 142 -11.99 4.41 16.98
C LEU A 142 -11.62 4.93 18.38
N ALA A 143 -12.54 5.63 19.03
CA ALA A 143 -12.43 5.91 20.45
C ALA A 143 -12.81 4.61 21.18
N ALA A 144 -11.87 4.04 21.93
CA ALA A 144 -12.20 2.95 22.83
C ALA A 144 -13.27 3.45 23.82
N PRO A 145 -14.31 2.63 24.10
CA PRO A 145 -15.29 3.00 25.11
C PRO A 145 -14.58 3.19 26.46
N PRO A 146 -15.12 4.07 27.33
CA PRO A 146 -14.61 4.19 28.68
C PRO A 146 -14.77 2.85 29.41
N SER A 147 -13.72 2.44 30.11
CA SER A 147 -13.75 1.34 31.06
C SER A 147 -14.58 1.78 32.27
N ALA A 148 -15.53 0.96 32.68
CA ALA A 148 -16.41 1.28 33.78
C ALA A 148 -15.74 0.89 35.10
N ALA A 149 -15.14 1.87 35.79
CA ALA A 149 -15.13 1.94 37.26
C ALA A 149 -14.34 3.16 37.78
N PRO A 150 -15.01 4.13 38.42
CA PRO A 150 -14.37 4.99 39.41
C PRO A 150 -13.81 4.11 40.54
N GLY A 151 -12.50 4.13 40.79
CA GLY A 151 -11.88 3.44 41.93
C GLY A 151 -11.38 2.00 41.68
N SER A 152 -11.45 1.47 40.45
CA SER A 152 -10.78 0.21 40.14
C SER A 152 -9.25 0.35 40.21
N PRO A 153 -8.52 -0.69 40.67
CA PRO A 153 -7.07 -0.67 40.65
C PRO A 153 -6.55 -0.41 39.23
N ARG A 154 -5.42 0.30 39.11
CA ARG A 154 -4.78 0.64 37.82
C ARG A 154 -4.32 -0.60 37.03
N THR A 155 -4.47 -1.79 37.60
CA THR A 155 -4.14 -3.07 37.00
C THR A 155 -5.00 -3.32 35.77
N VAL A 156 -4.36 -3.76 34.71
CA VAL A 156 -5.04 -4.14 33.46
C VAL A 156 -5.09 -5.65 33.43
N ALA A 157 -6.29 -6.23 33.40
CA ALA A 157 -6.48 -7.67 33.30
C ALA A 157 -6.21 -8.18 31.88
N TYR A 158 -4.94 -8.12 31.43
CA TYR A 158 -4.53 -8.53 30.09
C TYR A 158 -4.90 -9.99 29.78
N ASP A 159 -4.79 -10.88 30.77
CA ASP A 159 -5.18 -12.29 30.61
C ASP A 159 -6.69 -12.47 30.44
N ALA A 160 -7.50 -11.65 31.12
CA ALA A 160 -8.95 -11.67 30.93
C ALA A 160 -9.32 -11.12 29.55
N ALA A 161 -8.66 -10.05 29.10
CA ALA A 161 -8.84 -9.49 27.77
C ALA A 161 -8.45 -10.50 26.67
N LEU A 162 -7.31 -11.18 26.81
CA LEU A 162 -6.89 -12.22 25.88
C LEU A 162 -7.90 -13.37 25.83
N ARG A 163 -8.34 -13.88 26.99
CA ARG A 163 -9.36 -14.93 27.07
C ARG A 163 -10.68 -14.52 26.42
N ALA A 164 -11.14 -13.29 26.65
CA ALA A 164 -12.33 -12.76 25.99
C ALA A 164 -12.16 -12.73 24.45
N GLY A 165 -10.98 -12.34 23.96
CA GLY A 165 -10.65 -12.37 22.54
C GLY A 165 -10.64 -13.79 21.96
N GLN A 166 -10.06 -14.76 22.66
CA GLN A 166 -10.01 -16.17 22.25
C GLN A 166 -11.41 -16.81 22.21
N GLN A 167 -12.26 -16.51 23.20
CA GLN A 167 -13.64 -16.99 23.23
C GLN A 167 -14.50 -16.36 22.12
N THR A 168 -14.29 -15.07 21.83
CA THR A 168 -15.06 -14.34 20.80
C THR A 168 -14.61 -14.73 19.39
N TYR A 169 -13.30 -14.97 19.18
CA TYR A 169 -12.72 -15.29 17.87
C TYR A 169 -11.92 -16.61 17.94
N PRO A 170 -12.56 -17.76 18.19
CA PRO A 170 -11.85 -19.02 18.44
C PRO A 170 -11.07 -19.55 17.23
N ALA A 171 -11.46 -19.16 16.01
CA ALA A 171 -10.80 -19.55 14.77
C ALA A 171 -9.70 -18.58 14.32
N ALA A 172 -9.36 -17.56 15.12
CA ALA A 172 -8.33 -16.59 14.76
C ALA A 172 -6.92 -17.22 14.79
N GLU A 173 -6.10 -16.89 13.79
CA GLU A 173 -4.70 -17.31 13.71
C GLU A 173 -3.84 -16.65 14.82
N PHE A 174 -4.18 -15.43 15.20
CA PHE A 174 -3.49 -14.68 16.25
C PHE A 174 -4.42 -13.68 16.94
N TRP A 175 -4.04 -13.26 18.15
CA TRP A 175 -4.67 -12.17 18.88
C TRP A 175 -3.63 -11.11 19.24
N ARG A 176 -4.03 -9.84 19.16
CA ARG A 176 -3.21 -8.69 19.60
C ARG A 176 -3.91 -7.97 20.72
N VAL A 177 -3.32 -8.00 21.90
CA VAL A 177 -3.79 -7.22 23.04
C VAL A 177 -3.04 -5.89 23.05
N GLY A 178 -3.76 -4.81 22.80
CA GLY A 178 -3.19 -3.46 22.80
C GLY A 178 -3.22 -2.85 24.20
N MET A 179 -2.34 -1.89 24.45
CA MET A 179 -2.43 -1.08 25.65
C MET A 179 -3.61 -0.10 25.54
N PRO A 180 -4.40 0.08 26.61
CA PRO A 180 -5.36 1.18 26.69
C PRO A 180 -4.68 2.51 26.41
N LYS A 181 -5.38 3.41 25.72
CA LYS A 181 -4.86 4.75 25.39
C LYS A 181 -4.53 5.56 26.65
N ASP A 182 -5.32 5.38 27.70
CA ASP A 182 -5.19 6.07 28.98
C ASP A 182 -5.78 5.22 30.13
N SER A 183 -5.82 5.79 31.34
CA SER A 183 -6.38 5.13 32.53
C SER A 183 -7.90 4.92 32.49
N ALA A 184 -8.60 5.58 31.57
CA ALA A 184 -10.05 5.48 31.44
C ALA A 184 -10.47 4.61 30.23
N ALA A 185 -9.59 4.35 29.27
CA ALA A 185 -9.92 3.57 28.08
C ALA A 185 -10.00 2.06 28.34
N ALA A 186 -10.89 1.38 27.62
CA ALA A 186 -10.93 -0.08 27.52
C ALA A 186 -9.67 -0.68 26.87
N VAL A 187 -9.43 -1.97 27.09
CA VAL A 187 -8.35 -2.76 26.49
C VAL A 187 -8.79 -3.23 25.09
N PRO A 188 -8.13 -2.81 24.00
CA PRO A 188 -8.44 -3.31 22.66
C PRO A 188 -7.79 -4.68 22.44
N VAL A 189 -8.58 -5.65 21.99
CA VAL A 189 -8.13 -6.99 21.60
C VAL A 189 -8.50 -7.20 20.13
N SER A 190 -7.50 -7.32 19.26
CA SER A 190 -7.72 -7.43 17.82
C SER A 190 -7.39 -8.83 17.29
N ALA A 191 -8.23 -9.33 16.39
CA ALA A 191 -8.05 -10.60 15.70
C ALA A 191 -8.23 -10.40 14.17
N PRO A 192 -7.64 -11.26 13.33
CA PRO A 192 -7.94 -11.29 11.89
C PRO A 192 -9.44 -11.38 11.64
N SER A 193 -9.93 -10.51 10.75
CA SER A 193 -11.29 -10.63 10.25
C SER A 193 -11.39 -11.74 9.19
N THR A 194 -12.62 -12.07 8.78
CA THR A 194 -12.94 -13.21 7.89
C THR A 194 -12.43 -13.05 6.44
N LEU A 195 -12.05 -11.85 6.01
CA LEU A 195 -11.40 -11.65 4.71
C LEU A 195 -9.88 -11.89 4.80
N PRO A 196 -9.21 -12.30 3.69
CA PRO A 196 -7.76 -12.55 3.63
C PRO A 196 -6.92 -11.27 3.68
N LEU A 197 -7.30 -10.30 4.51
CA LEU A 197 -6.60 -9.04 4.75
C LEU A 197 -5.51 -9.17 5.80
N ARG A 198 -5.29 -10.39 6.31
CA ARG A 198 -4.28 -10.75 7.31
C ARG A 198 -4.23 -9.71 8.44
N SER A 199 -3.14 -8.93 8.49
CA SER A 199 -2.87 -7.95 9.53
C SER A 199 -3.57 -6.59 9.36
N GLN A 200 -4.28 -6.37 8.25
CA GLN A 200 -4.87 -5.06 7.88
C GLN A 200 -6.40 -5.02 8.04
N GLY A 201 -7.08 -6.16 7.91
CA GLY A 201 -8.49 -6.32 8.25
C GLY A 201 -8.61 -7.00 9.60
N LEU A 202 -8.63 -6.19 10.67
CA LEU A 202 -8.77 -6.68 12.02
C LEU A 202 -10.15 -6.34 12.56
N ASP A 203 -10.75 -7.30 13.24
CA ASP A 203 -11.87 -7.08 14.14
C ASP A 203 -11.32 -6.75 15.52
N THR A 204 -11.86 -5.72 16.17
CA THR A 204 -11.39 -5.25 17.47
C THR A 204 -12.50 -5.38 18.51
N LEU A 205 -12.25 -6.18 19.54
CA LEU A 205 -13.04 -6.27 20.77
C LEU A 205 -12.51 -5.25 21.78
N PHE A 206 -13.39 -4.56 22.48
CA PHE A 206 -13.03 -3.70 23.60
C PHE A 206 -13.43 -4.37 24.90
N VAL A 207 -12.46 -4.60 25.77
CA VAL A 207 -12.65 -5.30 27.03
C VAL A 207 -12.41 -4.33 28.19
N ASP A 208 -13.30 -4.36 29.17
CA ASP A 208 -13.15 -3.62 30.41
C ASP A 208 -11.88 -4.06 31.16
N ARG A 209 -11.11 -3.08 31.64
CA ARG A 209 -9.79 -3.33 32.21
C ARG A 209 -9.82 -4.04 33.56
N ALA A 210 -10.90 -3.87 34.32
CA ALA A 210 -11.02 -4.32 35.70
C ALA A 210 -11.80 -5.63 35.78
N SER A 211 -12.97 -5.67 35.14
CA SER A 211 -13.87 -6.83 35.17
C SER A 211 -13.55 -7.87 34.09
N GLY A 212 -12.85 -7.48 33.01
CA GLY A 212 -12.70 -8.34 31.83
C GLY A 212 -13.98 -8.48 30.99
N ALA A 213 -15.03 -7.70 31.27
CA ALA A 213 -16.28 -7.72 30.52
C ALA A 213 -16.12 -7.11 29.12
N VAL A 214 -16.83 -7.63 28.13
CA VAL A 214 -16.84 -7.06 26.78
C VAL A 214 -17.69 -5.79 26.76
N LEU A 215 -17.07 -4.66 26.42
CA LEU A 215 -17.72 -3.35 26.33
C LEU A 215 -18.20 -3.00 24.91
N GLY A 216 -17.64 -3.65 23.90
CA GLY A 216 -18.06 -3.42 22.53
C GLY A 216 -17.18 -4.12 21.50
N GLN A 217 -17.64 -4.09 20.25
CA GLN A 217 -16.94 -4.68 19.12
C GLN A 217 -16.92 -3.68 17.96
N HIS A 218 -15.81 -3.68 17.25
CA HIS A 218 -15.67 -3.01 15.98
C HIS A 218 -15.22 -4.01 14.93
N LEU A 219 -16.18 -4.42 14.10
CA LEU A 219 -15.98 -5.42 13.08
C LEU A 219 -15.67 -4.75 11.74
N TYR A 220 -14.67 -5.25 11.02
CA TYR A 220 -14.33 -4.84 9.66
C TYR A 220 -15.55 -4.94 8.73
N ALA A 221 -16.30 -6.04 8.82
CA ALA A 221 -17.49 -6.28 8.00
C ALA A 221 -18.60 -5.24 8.21
N ARG A 222 -18.65 -4.56 9.37
CA ARG A 222 -19.64 -3.52 9.69
C ARG A 222 -19.16 -2.11 9.38
N GLN A 223 -17.93 -1.94 8.88
CA GLN A 223 -17.43 -0.65 8.44
C GLN A 223 -18.10 -0.20 7.14
N THR A 224 -18.07 1.11 6.87
CA THR A 224 -18.52 1.65 5.59
C THR A 224 -17.67 1.11 4.45
N ALA A 225 -18.23 1.03 3.24
CA ALA A 225 -17.49 0.58 2.05
C ALA A 225 -16.19 1.37 1.83
N GLY A 226 -16.21 2.70 2.05
CA GLY A 226 -15.01 3.54 1.96
C GLY A 226 -13.93 3.17 2.97
N ALA A 227 -14.31 2.84 4.21
CA ALA A 227 -13.37 2.41 5.25
C ALA A 227 -12.80 1.02 4.93
N GLN A 228 -13.62 0.09 4.45
CA GLN A 228 -13.18 -1.22 3.98
C GLN A 228 -12.17 -1.09 2.84
N LEU A 229 -12.50 -0.36 1.77
CA LEU A 229 -11.61 -0.10 0.63
C LEU A 229 -10.32 0.60 1.07
N ARG A 230 -10.40 1.59 1.97
CA ARG A 230 -9.22 2.30 2.47
C ARG A 230 -8.26 1.38 3.22
N ARG A 231 -8.75 0.32 3.86
CA ARG A 231 -7.92 -0.71 4.50
C ARG A 231 -7.34 -1.70 3.48
N LEU A 232 -8.00 -1.92 2.34
CA LEU A 232 -7.50 -2.74 1.24
C LEU A 232 -6.33 -2.10 0.47
N THR A 233 -6.20 -0.77 0.51
CA THR A 233 -5.20 -0.08 -0.33
C THR A 233 -3.78 -0.56 -0.09
N LYS A 234 -3.38 -0.77 1.18
CA LYS A 234 -2.03 -1.25 1.50
C LYS A 234 -1.82 -2.71 1.04
N PRO A 235 -2.67 -3.70 1.39
CA PRO A 235 -2.56 -5.06 0.86
C PRO A 235 -2.56 -5.16 -0.66
N LEU A 236 -3.35 -4.32 -1.34
CA LEU A 236 -3.34 -4.24 -2.81
C LEU A 236 -2.02 -3.71 -3.33
N HIS A 237 -1.50 -2.65 -2.72
CA HIS A 237 -0.22 -2.04 -3.10
C HIS A 237 0.98 -2.97 -2.87
N THR A 238 0.96 -3.75 -1.79
CA THR A 238 2.05 -4.70 -1.46
C THR A 238 1.86 -6.07 -2.11
N GLY A 239 0.74 -6.31 -2.81
CA GLY A 239 0.42 -7.61 -3.40
C GLY A 239 0.11 -8.70 -2.37
N GLU A 240 -0.25 -8.35 -1.15
CA GLU A 240 -0.51 -9.31 -0.05
C GLU A 240 -1.91 -9.94 -0.09
N ILE A 241 -2.82 -9.37 -0.88
CA ILE A 241 -4.26 -9.71 -0.87
C ILE A 241 -4.57 -11.17 -1.25
N GLY A 242 -3.81 -11.78 -2.17
CA GLY A 242 -3.97 -13.16 -2.62
C GLY A 242 -2.84 -14.07 -2.15
N GLY A 243 -2.13 -13.69 -1.09
CA GLY A 243 -1.01 -14.46 -0.55
C GLY A 243 0.19 -14.48 -1.48
N ILE A 244 0.79 -15.66 -1.69
CA ILE A 244 2.05 -15.79 -2.44
C ILE A 244 1.90 -15.45 -3.93
N TRP A 245 0.76 -15.78 -4.54
CA TRP A 245 0.56 -15.59 -5.98
C TRP A 245 0.53 -14.12 -6.38
N THR A 246 -0.20 -13.29 -5.61
CA THR A 246 -0.23 -11.85 -5.85
C THR A 246 1.09 -11.17 -5.48
N LYS A 247 1.87 -11.73 -4.55
CA LYS A 247 3.25 -11.28 -4.26
C LYS A 247 4.20 -11.56 -5.42
N LEU A 248 4.16 -12.77 -5.99
CA LEU A 248 4.96 -13.12 -7.15
C LEU A 248 4.63 -12.24 -8.35
N LEU A 249 3.34 -12.00 -8.59
CA LEU A 249 2.88 -11.07 -9.61
C LEU A 249 3.40 -9.64 -9.36
N ALA A 250 3.31 -9.14 -8.12
CA ALA A 250 3.84 -7.84 -7.76
C ALA A 250 5.36 -7.75 -8.03
N ILE A 251 6.13 -8.79 -7.68
CA ILE A 251 7.57 -8.87 -7.98
C ILE A 251 7.83 -8.78 -9.48
N VAL A 252 7.13 -9.56 -10.30
CA VAL A 252 7.28 -9.52 -11.77
C VAL A 252 6.97 -8.13 -12.32
N VAL A 253 5.84 -7.54 -11.91
CA VAL A 253 5.43 -6.20 -12.36
C VAL A 253 6.44 -5.14 -11.92
N THR A 254 6.95 -5.20 -10.70
CA THR A 254 7.98 -4.27 -10.20
C THR A 254 9.30 -4.45 -10.96
N LEU A 255 9.74 -5.67 -11.26
CA LEU A 255 10.94 -5.91 -12.05
C LEU A 255 10.78 -5.36 -13.48
N CYS A 256 9.64 -5.57 -14.12
CA CYS A 256 9.34 -4.94 -15.41
C CYS A 256 9.37 -3.41 -15.31
N SER A 257 8.87 -2.84 -14.21
CA SER A 257 8.84 -1.38 -14.01
C SER A 257 10.22 -0.73 -14.01
N LEU A 258 11.27 -1.44 -13.59
CA LEU A 258 12.65 -0.95 -13.65
C LEU A 258 13.12 -0.70 -15.09
N THR A 259 12.54 -1.41 -16.05
CA THR A 259 12.92 -1.31 -17.47
C THR A 259 12.20 -0.16 -18.19
N PHE A 260 11.01 0.24 -17.75
CA PHE A 260 10.17 1.20 -18.47
C PHE A 260 10.77 2.62 -18.58
N PRO A 261 11.38 3.20 -17.54
CA PRO A 261 12.08 4.48 -17.67
C PRO A 261 13.21 4.41 -18.70
N ILE A 262 14.00 3.35 -18.67
CA ILE A 262 15.16 3.16 -19.58
C ILE A 262 14.67 3.02 -21.03
N THR A 263 13.77 2.06 -21.27
CA THR A 263 13.23 1.78 -22.60
C THR A 263 12.44 2.96 -23.16
N GLY A 264 11.73 3.72 -22.31
CA GLY A 264 11.02 4.94 -22.66
C GLY A 264 11.95 6.09 -23.08
N VAL A 265 13.04 6.33 -22.33
CA VAL A 265 14.08 7.32 -22.68
C VAL A 265 14.75 6.95 -24.00
N ILE A 266 15.08 5.67 -24.20
CA ILE A 266 15.64 5.18 -25.47
C ILE A 266 14.69 5.46 -26.63
N LEU A 267 13.37 5.23 -26.46
CA LEU A 267 12.38 5.55 -27.48
C LEU A 267 12.29 7.06 -27.77
N TRP A 268 12.34 7.88 -26.73
CA TRP A 268 12.31 9.34 -26.86
C TRP A 268 13.52 9.87 -27.64
N LEU A 269 14.74 9.49 -27.24
CA LEU A 269 15.98 9.87 -27.95
C LEU A 269 15.97 9.42 -29.42
N ASN A 270 15.47 8.20 -29.66
CA ASN A 270 15.34 7.64 -30.99
C ASN A 270 14.35 8.37 -31.91
N ARG A 271 13.36 9.06 -31.33
CA ARG A 271 12.38 9.89 -32.05
C ARG A 271 12.89 11.30 -32.28
N THR A 272 13.48 11.93 -31.28
CA THR A 272 14.01 13.31 -31.37
C THR A 272 15.18 13.41 -32.34
N GLY A 273 16.10 12.43 -32.34
CA GLY A 273 17.19 12.37 -33.32
C GLY A 273 16.72 12.27 -34.78
N LYS A 274 15.58 11.60 -35.03
CA LYS A 274 14.97 11.54 -36.37
C LYS A 274 14.32 12.87 -36.76
N GLN A 275 13.67 13.57 -35.84
CA GLN A 275 13.09 14.88 -36.13
C GLN A 275 14.14 15.93 -36.46
N LYS A 276 15.29 15.95 -35.76
CA LYS A 276 16.43 16.82 -36.11
C LYS A 276 16.96 16.57 -37.53
N LYS A 277 17.18 15.30 -37.91
CA LYS A 277 17.63 14.95 -39.28
C LYS A 277 16.60 15.28 -40.36
N LYS A 278 15.31 15.25 -40.05
CA LYS A 278 14.24 15.60 -40.99
C LYS A 278 14.08 17.11 -41.15
N GLY A 279 14.31 17.89 -40.08
CA GLY A 279 14.37 19.36 -40.13
C GLY A 279 15.57 19.91 -40.88
N GLN A 280 16.70 19.19 -40.88
CA GLN A 280 17.90 19.55 -41.66
C GLN A 280 17.82 19.18 -43.16
N ARG A 281 16.83 18.37 -43.58
CA ARG A 281 16.73 17.80 -44.94
C ARG A 281 15.66 18.44 -45.85
N ARG A 282 15.18 19.65 -45.57
CA ARG A 282 14.19 20.35 -46.41
C ARG A 282 14.42 21.88 -46.46
N PRO A 283 14.43 22.51 -47.65
CA PRO A 283 15.24 22.22 -48.81
C PRO A 283 16.27 23.35 -49.07
N VAL A 284 17.39 23.01 -49.72
CA VAL A 284 18.17 23.98 -50.51
C VAL A 284 17.25 24.50 -51.61
N ALA A 285 17.27 25.82 -51.78
CA ALA A 285 16.42 26.59 -52.70
C ALA A 285 16.19 25.92 -54.06
N ALA A 286 14.93 25.89 -54.49
CA ALA A 286 14.61 25.80 -55.91
C ALA A 286 15.02 27.14 -56.55
N GLY A 287 16.23 27.17 -57.09
CA GLY A 287 16.68 28.23 -58.00
C GLY A 287 16.74 27.67 -59.41
N ALA A 288 15.83 28.13 -60.26
CA ALA A 288 15.97 28.38 -61.71
C ALA A 288 14.66 29.00 -62.18
#